data_AF-A0A7C8ZJW3-F1
#
_entry.id   AF-A0A7C8ZJW3-F1
#
_cell.length_a   1.000
_cell.length_b   1.000
_cell.length_c   1.000
_cell.angle_alpha   90.00
_cell.angle_beta   90.00
_cell.angle_gamma   90.00
#
_symmetry.space_group_name_H-M   'P 1'
#
loop_
_entity.id
_entity.type
_entity.pdbx_description
1 polymer ?
#
loop_
_entity_poly.entity_id
_entity_poly.type
_entity_poly.pdbx_seq_one_letter_code
_entity_poly.pdbx_strand_id
1 'polypeptide(L)'
;MPEPPVESLAWVNGATKVKRLALPVSLLVGITALSGAFVAGNDAGRAYNTFPKMGDTWIPDDVLSMKPLLRNFFENTSTVQLDHRILATATLASICGLRWATRKLDIHPTVRSLIGTTVVMAGLQVTLGISTLLSYVPVSLGTAYQAGALTLLSLVILLAHTVRRPSPNLLRSLPSVAKAT
;
A
#
# COMPACT_ATOMS: atom_id res chain seq x y z
N MET A 1 28.72 29.96 -3.58
CA MET A 1 28.11 28.64 -3.87
C MET A 1 27.16 28.84 -5.04
N PRO A 2 27.15 27.98 -6.06
CA PRO A 2 26.21 28.09 -7.17
C PRO A 2 24.77 28.01 -6.65
N GLU A 3 23.83 28.74 -7.26
CA GLU A 3 22.41 28.52 -6.99
C GLU A 3 22.08 27.04 -7.20
N PRO A 4 21.27 26.41 -6.34
CA PRO A 4 20.85 25.06 -6.60
C PRO A 4 20.10 25.08 -7.94
N PRO A 5 20.42 24.18 -8.90
CA PRO A 5 19.85 24.22 -10.23
C PRO A 5 18.32 24.26 -10.12
N VAL A 6 17.64 25.00 -11.01
CA VAL A 6 16.18 25.23 -10.98
C VAL A 6 15.37 23.92 -10.81
N GLU A 7 15.91 22.80 -11.29
CA GLU A 7 15.41 21.43 -11.10
C GLU A 7 15.22 21.03 -9.63
N SER A 8 16.06 21.53 -8.72
CA SER A 8 16.01 21.22 -7.28
C SER A 8 14.72 21.70 -6.61
N LEU A 9 14.24 22.90 -6.94
CA LEU A 9 12.99 23.45 -6.42
C LEU A 9 11.77 22.70 -6.99
N ALA A 10 11.83 22.34 -8.28
CA ALA A 10 10.79 21.52 -8.92
C ALA A 10 10.68 20.16 -8.23
N TRP A 11 11.80 19.49 -7.95
CA TRP A 11 11.83 18.21 -7.23
C TRP A 11 11.33 18.30 -5.80
N VAL A 12 11.64 19.37 -5.05
CA VAL A 12 11.12 19.56 -3.69
C VAL A 12 9.60 19.72 -3.69
N ASN A 13 9.06 20.47 -4.65
CA ASN A 13 7.62 20.63 -4.82
C ASN A 13 6.95 19.31 -5.24
N GLY A 14 7.57 18.58 -6.18
CA GLY A 14 7.14 17.24 -6.59
C GLY A 14 7.12 16.26 -5.43
N ALA A 15 8.19 16.17 -4.65
CA ALA A 15 8.30 15.32 -3.47
C ALA A 15 7.24 15.64 -2.41
N THR A 16 6.91 16.92 -2.21
CA THR A 16 5.84 17.33 -1.30
C THR A 16 4.47 16.81 -1.74
N LYS A 17 4.18 16.88 -3.05
CA LYS A 17 2.93 16.33 -3.62
C LYS A 17 2.90 14.80 -3.49
N VAL A 18 4.00 14.12 -3.82
CA VAL A 18 4.14 12.67 -3.63
C VAL A 18 3.88 12.29 -2.17
N LYS A 19 4.46 13.01 -1.20
CA LYS A 19 4.27 12.74 0.23
C LYS A 19 2.80 12.76 0.64
N ARG A 20 2.04 13.77 0.20
CA ARG A 20 0.61 13.92 0.53
C ARG A 20 -0.22 12.75 0.02
N LEU A 21 0.16 12.17 -1.12
CA LEU A 21 -0.50 11.00 -1.68
C LEU A 21 0.02 9.68 -1.08
N ALA A 22 1.32 9.59 -0.80
CA ALA A 22 1.94 8.37 -0.31
C ALA A 22 1.49 8.03 1.11
N LEU A 23 1.32 9.00 2.02
CA LEU A 23 0.91 8.75 3.40
C LEU A 23 -0.42 7.98 3.54
N PRO A 24 -1.54 8.40 2.94
CA PRO A 24 -2.80 7.65 3.03
C PRO A 24 -2.68 6.26 2.35
N VAL A 25 -1.90 6.16 1.27
CA VAL A 25 -1.62 4.85 0.62
C VAL A 25 -0.85 3.94 1.57
N SER A 26 0.20 4.43 2.24
CA SER A 26 0.99 3.66 3.22
C SER A 26 0.11 3.18 4.38
N LEU A 27 -0.79 4.03 4.86
CA LEU A 27 -1.76 3.66 5.90
C LEU A 27 -2.69 2.54 5.41
N LEU A 28 -3.24 2.67 4.20
CA LEU A 28 -4.11 1.65 3.61
C LEU A 28 -3.37 0.32 3.42
N VAL A 29 -2.12 0.32 2.94
CA VAL A 29 -1.28 -0.90 2.87
C VAL A 29 -1.14 -1.54 4.25
N GLY A 30 -0.88 -0.74 5.29
CA GLY A 30 -0.78 -1.22 6.67
C GLY A 30 -2.08 -1.86 7.17
N ILE A 31 -3.22 -1.20 6.93
CA ILE A 31 -4.55 -1.73 7.28
C ILE A 31 -4.83 -3.04 6.56
N THR A 32 -4.53 -3.14 5.25
CA THR A 32 -4.68 -4.36 4.47
C THR A 32 -3.79 -5.50 4.98
N ALA A 33 -2.55 -5.19 5.38
CA ALA A 33 -1.65 -6.18 5.97
C ALA A 33 -2.20 -6.71 7.31
N LEU A 34 -2.74 -5.83 8.16
CA LEU A 34 -3.41 -6.22 9.40
C LEU A 34 -4.65 -7.07 9.15
N SER A 35 -5.50 -6.70 8.19
CA SER A 35 -6.65 -7.50 7.76
C SER A 35 -6.25 -8.91 7.32
N GLY A 36 -5.13 -9.03 6.60
CA GLY A 36 -4.58 -10.33 6.20
C GLY A 36 -4.15 -11.21 7.38
N ALA A 37 -3.69 -10.59 8.48
CA ALA A 37 -3.38 -11.32 9.71
C ALA A 37 -4.64 -11.89 10.37
N PHE A 38 -5.78 -11.17 10.35
CA PHE A 38 -7.07 -11.72 10.80
C PHE A 38 -7.55 -12.87 9.90
N VAL A 39 -7.38 -12.76 8.58
CA VAL A 39 -7.71 -13.86 7.65
C VAL A 39 -6.92 -15.13 7.98
N ALA A 40 -5.64 -15.00 8.30
CA ALA A 40 -4.80 -16.12 8.69
C ALA A 40 -5.16 -16.66 10.09
N GLY A 41 -5.42 -15.77 11.06
CA GLY A 41 -5.74 -16.14 12.43
C GLY A 41 -7.09 -16.85 12.58
N ASN A 42 -8.06 -16.54 11.72
CA ASN A 42 -9.38 -17.16 11.74
C ASN A 42 -9.50 -18.37 10.80
N ASP A 43 -8.40 -18.77 10.14
CA ASP A 43 -8.41 -19.72 9.02
C ASP A 43 -9.38 -19.34 7.88
N ALA A 44 -9.75 -18.06 7.81
CA ALA A 44 -10.75 -17.57 6.86
C ALA A 44 -10.32 -17.69 5.40
N GLY A 45 -9.01 -17.82 5.15
CA GLY A 45 -8.46 -18.09 3.83
C GLY A 45 -8.95 -19.41 3.21
N ARG A 46 -9.52 -20.33 3.99
CA ARG A 46 -10.03 -21.64 3.55
C ARG A 46 -11.55 -21.71 3.38
N ALA A 47 -12.26 -20.59 3.59
CA ALA A 47 -13.73 -20.59 3.56
C ALA A 47 -14.29 -20.47 2.15
N TYR A 48 -13.87 -19.45 1.40
CA TYR A 48 -14.28 -19.25 0.01
C TYR A 48 -13.06 -19.24 -0.91
N ASN A 49 -12.71 -20.38 -1.51
CA ASN A 49 -11.51 -20.54 -2.35
C ASN A 49 -11.75 -20.27 -3.84
N THR A 50 -12.72 -19.42 -4.17
CA THR A 50 -13.00 -18.92 -5.52
C THR A 50 -12.66 -17.44 -5.64
N PHE A 51 -12.43 -16.97 -6.87
CA PHE A 51 -12.21 -15.56 -7.18
C PHE A 51 -12.76 -15.24 -8.58
N PRO A 52 -13.41 -14.07 -8.83
CA PRO A 52 -13.58 -12.94 -7.91
C PRO A 52 -14.72 -13.13 -6.90
N LYS A 53 -15.68 -13.99 -7.21
CA LYS A 53 -16.80 -14.35 -6.33
C LYS A 53 -16.36 -15.15 -5.11
N MET A 54 -17.19 -15.18 -4.07
CA MET A 54 -17.07 -16.00 -2.87
C MET A 54 -18.11 -17.13 -2.95
N GLY A 55 -17.70 -18.28 -3.50
CA GLY A 55 -18.63 -19.32 -3.96
C GLY A 55 -19.43 -18.82 -5.17
N ASP A 56 -20.75 -19.01 -5.13
CA ASP A 56 -21.65 -18.57 -6.19
C ASP A 56 -22.05 -17.08 -6.11
N THR A 57 -21.79 -16.45 -4.95
CA THR A 57 -22.20 -15.08 -4.63
C THR A 57 -21.03 -14.10 -4.61
N TRP A 58 -21.31 -12.81 -4.73
CA TRP A 58 -20.29 -11.76 -4.56
C TRP A 58 -20.07 -11.40 -3.10
N ILE A 59 -21.14 -11.41 -2.32
CA ILE A 59 -21.19 -11.14 -0.89
C ILE A 59 -21.99 -12.30 -0.28
N PRO A 60 -21.37 -13.13 0.58
CA PRO A 60 -22.09 -14.19 1.28
C PRO A 60 -23.19 -13.64 2.20
N ASP A 61 -24.28 -14.38 2.39
CA ASP A 61 -25.43 -13.93 3.20
C ASP A 61 -25.11 -13.85 4.71
N ASP A 62 -24.07 -14.53 5.17
CA ASP A 62 -23.69 -14.64 6.56
C ASP A 62 -22.70 -13.57 7.05
N VAL A 63 -22.33 -12.59 6.20
CA VAL A 63 -21.34 -11.52 6.51
C VAL A 63 -21.75 -10.55 7.61
N LEU A 64 -22.96 -10.64 8.16
CA LEU A 64 -23.41 -9.85 9.33
C LEU A 64 -24.18 -10.71 10.33
N SER A 65 -24.01 -12.04 10.27
CA SER A 65 -24.76 -12.99 11.08
C SER A 65 -24.31 -13.02 12.55
N MET A 66 -23.06 -12.65 12.85
CA MET A 66 -22.50 -12.73 14.19
C MET A 66 -22.83 -11.48 15.02
N LYS A 67 -23.18 -11.69 16.30
CA LYS A 67 -23.44 -10.62 17.29
C LYS A 67 -22.45 -10.69 18.45
N PRO A 68 -21.98 -9.55 19.00
CA PRO A 68 -22.23 -8.17 18.52
C PRO A 68 -21.51 -7.89 17.19
N LEU A 69 -21.98 -6.88 16.44
CA LEU A 69 -21.44 -6.56 15.10
C LEU A 69 -19.93 -6.27 15.11
N LEU A 70 -19.40 -5.69 16.19
CA LEU A 70 -17.95 -5.48 16.30
C LEU A 70 -17.17 -6.79 16.20
N ARG A 71 -17.67 -7.85 16.84
CA ARG A 71 -17.09 -9.19 16.78
C ARG A 71 -17.16 -9.76 15.37
N ASN A 72 -18.24 -9.50 14.65
CA ASN A 72 -18.44 -9.98 13.29
C ASN A 72 -17.31 -9.50 12.34
N PHE A 73 -16.90 -8.24 12.41
CA PHE A 73 -15.82 -7.71 11.56
C PHE A 73 -14.44 -8.36 11.81
N PHE A 74 -14.21 -8.96 12.99
CA PHE A 74 -12.91 -9.54 13.34
C PHE A 74 -12.91 -11.06 13.44
N GLU A 75 -14.08 -11.70 13.64
CA GLU A 75 -14.19 -13.13 13.93
C GLU A 75 -15.09 -13.89 12.95
N ASN A 76 -16.00 -13.21 12.22
CA ASN A 76 -16.80 -13.87 11.21
C ASN A 76 -15.94 -14.13 9.97
N THR A 77 -15.68 -15.40 9.70
CA THR A 77 -14.85 -15.88 8.59
C THR A 77 -15.22 -15.27 7.23
N SER A 78 -16.49 -15.25 6.88
CA SER A 78 -16.98 -14.71 5.61
C SER A 78 -16.76 -13.20 5.53
N THR A 79 -16.96 -12.51 6.64
CA THR A 79 -16.77 -11.04 6.75
C THR A 79 -15.30 -10.68 6.64
N VAL A 80 -14.44 -11.30 7.44
CA VAL A 80 -13.00 -11.05 7.47
C VAL A 80 -12.38 -11.33 6.10
N GLN A 81 -12.81 -12.40 5.42
CA GLN A 81 -12.33 -12.70 4.09
C GLN A 81 -12.81 -11.69 3.03
N LEU A 82 -14.08 -11.24 3.11
CA LEU A 82 -14.62 -10.22 2.22
C LEU A 82 -13.92 -8.86 2.42
N ASP A 83 -13.77 -8.43 3.67
CA ASP A 83 -13.10 -7.18 4.04
C ASP A 83 -11.68 -7.14 3.50
N HIS A 84 -10.93 -8.23 3.66
CA HIS A 84 -9.58 -8.34 3.12
C HIS A 84 -9.54 -8.25 1.60
N ARG A 85 -10.49 -8.87 0.88
CA ARG A 85 -10.58 -8.77 -0.59
C ARG A 85 -10.85 -7.33 -1.05
N ILE A 86 -11.74 -6.62 -0.35
CA ILE A 86 -12.06 -5.21 -0.63
C ILE A 86 -10.82 -4.35 -0.36
N LEU A 87 -10.19 -4.50 0.80
CA LEU A 87 -8.99 -3.77 1.19
C LEU A 87 -7.82 -4.02 0.23
N ALA A 88 -7.59 -5.26 -0.20
CA ALA A 88 -6.56 -5.60 -1.18
C ALA A 88 -6.81 -4.93 -2.54
N THR A 89 -8.07 -4.92 -3.00
CA THR A 89 -8.46 -4.28 -4.26
C THR A 89 -8.30 -2.75 -4.18
N ALA A 90 -8.77 -2.14 -3.08
CA ALA A 90 -8.60 -0.71 -2.82
C ALA A 90 -7.11 -0.33 -2.72
N THR A 91 -6.30 -1.17 -2.10
CA THR A 91 -4.85 -0.97 -1.97
C THR A 91 -4.18 -0.95 -3.34
N LEU A 92 -4.44 -1.96 -4.18
CA LEU A 92 -3.89 -1.99 -5.54
C LEU A 92 -4.33 -0.76 -6.35
N ALA A 93 -5.62 -0.42 -6.31
CA ALA A 93 -6.14 0.76 -6.99
C ALA A 93 -5.48 2.06 -6.50
N SER A 94 -5.26 2.21 -5.19
CA SER A 94 -4.61 3.38 -4.59
C SER A 94 -3.14 3.53 -5.00
N ILE A 95 -2.41 2.41 -5.09
CA ILE A 95 -1.00 2.39 -5.52
C ILE A 95 -0.89 2.72 -7.01
N CYS A 96 -1.76 2.14 -7.85
CA CYS A 96 -1.87 2.51 -9.26
C CYS A 96 -2.26 3.98 -9.43
N GLY A 97 -3.20 4.47 -8.62
CA GLY A 97 -3.62 5.87 -8.57
C GLY A 97 -2.48 6.80 -8.20
N LEU A 98 -1.64 6.44 -7.21
CA LEU A 98 -0.43 7.17 -6.85
C LEU A 98 0.54 7.26 -8.04
N ARG A 99 0.81 6.14 -8.73
CA ARG A 99 1.68 6.13 -9.92
C ARG A 99 1.12 7.01 -11.04
N TRP A 100 -0.19 6.98 -11.25
CA TRP A 100 -0.86 7.79 -12.25
C TRP A 100 -0.81 9.28 -11.92
N ALA A 101 -1.14 9.66 -10.68
CA ALA A 101 -1.17 11.04 -10.22
C ALA A 101 0.22 11.70 -10.22
N THR A 102 1.28 10.89 -10.05
CA THR A 102 2.67 11.37 -9.99
C THR A 102 3.39 11.32 -11.35
N ARG A 103 2.79 10.75 -12.40
CA ARG A 103 3.47 10.50 -13.70
C ARG A 103 3.93 11.76 -14.44
N LYS A 104 3.29 12.91 -14.18
CA LYS A 104 3.61 14.21 -14.80
C LYS A 104 4.36 15.15 -13.83
N LEU A 105 4.66 14.69 -12.62
CA LEU A 105 5.42 15.49 -11.66
C LEU A 105 6.90 15.41 -11.99
N ASP A 106 7.59 16.55 -11.87
CA ASP A 106 9.04 16.58 -11.88
C ASP A 106 9.54 16.12 -10.50
N ILE A 107 10.06 14.90 -10.45
CA ILE A 107 10.51 14.22 -9.23
C ILE A 107 11.83 13.51 -9.52
N HIS A 108 12.67 13.43 -8.48
CA HIS A 108 13.95 12.74 -8.57
C HIS A 108 13.78 11.30 -9.12
N PRO A 109 14.64 10.83 -10.04
CA PRO A 109 14.53 9.51 -10.68
C PRO A 109 14.40 8.35 -9.68
N THR A 110 15.10 8.41 -8.53
CA THR A 110 14.98 7.41 -7.46
C THR A 110 13.56 7.31 -6.89
N VAL A 111 12.87 8.44 -6.68
CA VAL A 111 11.48 8.45 -6.18
C VAL A 111 10.55 7.84 -7.24
N ARG A 112 10.77 8.19 -8.51
CA ARG A 112 10.00 7.62 -9.64
C ARG A 112 10.20 6.11 -9.76
N SER A 113 11.43 5.64 -9.61
CA SER A 113 11.77 4.21 -9.59
C SER A 113 11.08 3.49 -8.44
N LEU A 114 11.17 4.04 -7.22
CA LEU A 114 10.55 3.47 -6.02
C LEU A 114 9.01 3.36 -6.13
N ILE A 115 8.34 4.35 -6.70
CA ILE A 115 6.90 4.28 -7.00
C ILE A 115 6.63 3.13 -8.01
N GLY A 116 7.47 2.99 -9.04
CA GLY A 116 7.38 1.89 -10.00
C GLY A 116 7.53 0.51 -9.36
N THR A 117 8.57 0.33 -8.54
CA THR A 117 8.80 -0.92 -7.77
C THR A 117 7.63 -1.22 -6.84
N THR A 118 7.04 -0.21 -6.21
CA THR A 118 5.86 -0.38 -5.34
C THR A 118 4.65 -0.90 -6.13
N VAL A 119 4.41 -0.41 -7.34
CA VAL A 119 3.32 -0.91 -8.23
C VAL A 119 3.56 -2.37 -8.61
N VAL A 120 4.79 -2.71 -9.01
CA VAL A 120 5.15 -4.09 -9.38
C VAL A 120 4.95 -5.03 -8.19
N MET A 121 5.44 -4.66 -7.01
CA MET A 121 5.26 -5.46 -5.80
C MET A 121 3.79 -5.60 -5.41
N ALA A 122 2.98 -4.55 -5.56
CA ALA A 122 1.53 -4.63 -5.32
C ALA A 122 0.84 -5.61 -6.28
N GLY A 123 1.23 -5.63 -7.55
CA GLY A 123 0.74 -6.61 -8.53
C GLY A 123 1.15 -8.05 -8.16
N LEU A 124 2.42 -8.25 -7.80
CA LEU A 124 2.91 -9.54 -7.29
C LEU A 124 2.15 -9.99 -6.05
N GLN A 125 1.86 -9.07 -5.13
CA GLN A 125 1.13 -9.35 -3.91
C GLN A 125 -0.30 -9.82 -4.20
N VAL A 126 -1.03 -9.16 -5.11
CA VAL A 126 -2.38 -9.59 -5.50
C VAL A 126 -2.34 -10.95 -6.17
N THR A 127 -1.39 -11.19 -7.07
CA THR A 127 -1.20 -12.51 -7.70
C THR A 127 -0.94 -13.59 -6.65
N LEU A 128 0.01 -13.37 -5.74
CA LEU A 128 0.32 -14.32 -4.66
C LEU A 128 -0.89 -14.57 -3.75
N GLY A 129 -1.66 -13.52 -3.44
CA GLY A 129 -2.87 -13.64 -2.61
C GLY A 129 -3.94 -14.50 -3.28
N ILE A 130 -4.20 -14.25 -4.57
CA ILE A 130 -5.15 -15.05 -5.36
C ILE A 130 -4.64 -16.50 -5.50
N SER A 131 -3.36 -16.73 -5.78
CA SER A 131 -2.79 -18.07 -5.84
C SER A 131 -2.92 -18.80 -4.50
N THR A 132 -2.59 -18.13 -3.38
CA THR A 132 -2.75 -18.69 -2.03
C THR A 132 -4.20 -19.10 -1.77
N LEU A 133 -5.15 -18.23 -2.14
CA LEU A 133 -6.57 -18.48 -2.02
C LEU A 133 -7.02 -19.68 -2.86
N LEU A 134 -6.73 -19.71 -4.15
CA LEU A 134 -7.19 -20.77 -5.07
C LEU A 134 -6.56 -22.13 -4.75
N SER A 135 -5.37 -22.15 -4.16
CA SER A 135 -4.67 -23.37 -3.76
C SER A 135 -4.97 -23.84 -2.33
N TYR A 136 -6.02 -23.32 -1.68
CA TYR A 136 -6.40 -23.68 -0.31
C TYR A 136 -5.29 -23.42 0.72
N VAL A 137 -4.62 -22.28 0.60
CA VAL A 137 -3.65 -21.75 1.57
C VAL A 137 -2.57 -22.78 1.93
N PRO A 138 -1.75 -23.24 0.96
CA PRO A 138 -0.60 -24.06 1.27
C PRO A 138 0.44 -23.21 2.00
N VAL A 139 1.14 -23.79 2.98
CA VAL A 139 2.04 -23.06 3.89
C VAL A 139 3.10 -22.25 3.13
N SER A 140 3.66 -22.81 2.06
CA SER A 140 4.66 -22.12 1.22
C SER A 140 4.12 -20.85 0.55
N LEU A 141 2.91 -20.90 -0.01
CA LEU A 141 2.28 -19.70 -0.60
C LEU A 141 1.81 -18.71 0.48
N GLY A 142 1.25 -19.21 1.58
CA GLY A 142 0.81 -18.36 2.71
C GLY A 142 1.97 -17.56 3.31
N THR A 143 3.11 -18.22 3.53
CA THR A 143 4.34 -17.57 4.02
C THR A 143 4.94 -16.61 3.00
N ALA A 144 4.99 -16.99 1.72
CA ALA A 144 5.43 -16.09 0.65
C ALA A 144 4.54 -14.84 0.54
N TYR A 145 3.23 -15.01 0.68
CA TYR A 145 2.26 -13.91 0.68
C TYR A 145 2.46 -12.97 1.88
N GLN A 146 2.73 -13.50 3.08
CA GLN A 146 3.05 -12.67 4.26
C GLN A 146 4.37 -11.90 4.09
N ALA A 147 5.41 -12.55 3.57
CA ALA A 147 6.68 -11.89 3.26
C ALA A 147 6.52 -10.79 2.20
N GLY A 148 5.69 -11.03 1.18
CA GLY A 148 5.34 -10.04 0.19
C GLY A 148 4.59 -8.84 0.77
N ALA A 149 3.68 -9.05 1.74
CA ALA A 149 2.97 -7.98 2.43
C ALA A 149 3.94 -7.08 3.21
N LEU A 150 4.90 -7.68 3.94
CA LEU A 150 5.94 -6.95 4.65
C LEU A 150 6.86 -6.17 3.70
N THR A 151 7.19 -6.76 2.55
CA THR A 151 7.99 -6.11 1.51
C THR A 151 7.27 -4.89 0.95
N LEU A 152 5.98 -5.03 0.61
CA LEU A 152 5.16 -3.93 0.11
C LEU A 152 5.03 -2.80 1.16
N LEU A 153 4.78 -3.15 2.42
CA LEU A 153 4.73 -2.20 3.52
C LEU A 153 6.06 -1.45 3.67
N SER A 154 7.18 -2.15 3.56
CA SER A 154 8.52 -1.56 3.64
C SER A 154 8.77 -0.57 2.49
N LEU A 155 8.36 -0.90 1.26
CA LEU A 155 8.49 -0.01 0.10
C LEU A 155 7.69 1.29 0.27
N VAL A 156 6.46 1.22 0.78
CA VAL A 156 5.63 2.42 0.98
C VAL A 156 6.12 3.27 2.17
N ILE A 157 6.71 2.66 3.20
CA ILE A 157 7.38 3.38 4.29
C ILE A 157 8.64 4.06 3.77
N LEU A 158 9.46 3.33 2.99
CA LEU A 158 10.66 3.87 2.36
C LEU A 158 10.30 5.07 1.47
N LEU A 159 9.25 4.96 0.66
CA LEU A 159 8.78 6.05 -0.18
C LEU A 159 8.43 7.29 0.65
N ALA A 160 7.61 7.12 1.71
CA ALA A 160 7.23 8.22 2.60
C ALA A 160 8.44 8.86 3.30
N HIS A 161 9.46 8.05 3.62
CA HIS A 161 10.70 8.52 4.22
C HIS A 161 11.56 9.32 3.23
N THR A 162 11.75 8.82 2.00
CA THR A 162 12.57 9.47 0.96
C THR A 162 12.02 10.84 0.54
N VAL A 163 10.70 11.04 0.57
CA VAL A 163 10.06 12.32 0.21
C VAL A 163 9.83 13.25 1.40
N ARG A 164 10.41 12.93 2.58
CA ARG A 164 10.32 13.78 3.76
C ARG A 164 11.07 15.08 3.52
N ARG A 165 10.43 16.22 3.84
CA ARG A 165 11.12 17.51 3.80
C ARG A 165 12.28 17.52 4.80
N PRO A 166 13.44 18.09 4.43
CA PRO A 166 14.53 18.35 5.37
C PRO A 166 14.04 19.17 6.56
N SER A 167 14.67 18.99 7.72
CA SER A 167 14.33 19.73 8.95
C SER A 167 14.37 21.25 8.70
N PRO A 168 13.41 22.04 9.23
CA PRO A 168 13.47 23.49 9.17
C PRO A 168 14.80 24.06 9.71
N ASN A 169 15.39 23.40 10.71
CA ASN A 169 16.69 23.80 11.28
C ASN A 169 17.82 23.58 10.27
N LEU A 170 17.80 22.47 9.54
CA LEU A 170 18.76 22.19 8.48
C LEU A 170 18.59 23.20 7.32
N LEU A 171 17.35 23.49 6.93
CA LEU A 171 17.06 24.49 5.89
C LEU A 171 17.51 25.89 6.30
N ARG A 172 17.38 26.26 7.59
CA ARG A 172 17.87 27.54 8.14
C ARG A 172 19.39 27.60 8.27
N SER A 173 20.07 26.47 8.43
CA SER A 173 21.54 26.41 8.48
C SER A 173 22.19 26.46 7.09
N LEU A 174 21.42 26.26 6.02
CA LEU A 174 21.94 26.44 4.67
C LEU A 174 22.18 27.93 4.42
N PRO A 175 23.35 28.34 3.89
CA PRO A 175 23.62 29.73 3.57
C PRO A 175 22.56 30.27 2.62
N SER A 176 22.02 31.45 2.92
CA SER A 176 21.07 32.12 2.03
C SER A 176 21.75 32.38 0.69
N VAL A 177 21.21 31.82 -0.38
CA VAL A 177 21.68 32.10 -1.74
C VAL A 177 21.50 33.61 -1.96
N ALA A 178 22.62 34.33 -2.05
CA ALA A 178 22.61 35.74 -2.44
C ALA A 178 22.05 35.79 -3.86
N LYS A 179 20.93 36.51 -4.06
CA LYS A 179 20.38 36.77 -5.39
C LYS A 179 21.50 37.33 -6.26
N ALA A 180 21.85 36.62 -7.34
CA ALA A 180 22.68 37.17 -8.38
C ALA A 180 21.93 38.38 -8.99
N THR A 181 22.51 39.57 -8.83
CA THR A 181 22.09 40.83 -9.48
C THR A 181 22.46 40.85 -10.94
#